data_AF-A0A497KSH1-F1
#
_entry.id   AF-A0A497KSH1-F1
#
_cell.length_a   1.000
_cell.length_b   1.000
_cell.length_c   1.000
_cell.angle_alpha   90.00
_cell.angle_beta   90.00
_cell.angle_gamma   90.00
#
_symmetry.space_group_name_H-M   'P 1'
#
loop_
_entity.id
_entity.type
_entity.pdbx_description
1 polymer ?
#
loop_
_entity_poly.entity_id
_entity_poly.type
_entity_poly.pdbx_seq_one_letter_code
_entity_poly.pdbx_strand_id
1 'polypeptide(L)'
;MKSLRHNGVLIPPRYEGKGLTIKVRGKTIRLTPEQEEMAVAWVKKLGTPYAEDPVFAENFHRDFSKKLGIEVKPGDVDFSEVIRYVEEERRRRESLTKEERKRLA
;
A
#
# COMPACT_ATOMS: atom_id res chain seq x y z
N MET A 1 22.73 1.77 -41.56
CA MET A 1 22.67 2.33 -40.19
C MET A 1 21.60 1.59 -39.41
N LYS A 2 21.90 1.02 -38.24
CA LYS A 2 20.88 0.45 -37.34
C LYS A 2 20.58 1.49 -36.27
N SER A 3 19.34 1.95 -36.19
CA SER A 3 18.86 2.93 -35.20
C SER A 3 17.68 2.36 -34.43
N LEU A 4 17.58 2.68 -33.14
CA LEU A 4 16.44 2.33 -32.28
C LEU A 4 15.79 3.61 -31.75
N ARG A 5 14.46 3.72 -31.89
CA ARG A 5 13.64 4.80 -31.30
C ARG A 5 12.57 4.17 -30.42
N HIS A 6 12.42 4.64 -29.19
CA HIS A 6 11.37 4.23 -28.27
C HIS A 6 10.90 5.46 -27.45
N ASN A 7 9.70 5.38 -26.87
CA ASN A 7 9.05 6.49 -26.16
C ASN A 7 9.43 6.58 -24.67
N GLY A 8 10.60 6.06 -24.29
CA GLY A 8 11.01 6.02 -22.89
C GLY A 8 10.20 5.02 -22.04
N VAL A 9 10.15 5.28 -20.74
CA VAL A 9 9.44 4.48 -19.72
C VAL A 9 8.28 5.30 -19.19
N LEU A 10 7.11 4.69 -19.04
CA LEU A 10 5.99 5.31 -18.34
C LEU A 10 6.17 5.13 -16.83
N ILE A 11 6.35 6.24 -16.10
CA ILE A 11 6.47 6.24 -14.64
C ILE A 11 5.05 6.42 -14.05
N PRO A 12 4.60 5.56 -13.12
CA PRO A 12 3.31 5.74 -12.47
C PRO A 12 3.28 7.06 -11.68
N PRO A 13 2.09 7.68 -11.51
CA PRO A 13 1.95 8.85 -10.65
C PRO A 13 2.38 8.54 -9.22
N ARG A 14 2.86 9.55 -8.51
CA ARG A 14 3.22 9.42 -7.09
C ARG A 14 1.97 9.14 -6.26
N TYR A 15 2.13 8.36 -5.20
CA TYR A 15 1.07 8.14 -4.24
C TYR A 15 0.66 9.44 -3.54
N GLU A 16 -0.65 9.66 -3.46
CA GLU A 16 -1.24 10.78 -2.74
C GLU A 16 -1.67 10.32 -1.34
N GLY A 17 -1.02 10.85 -0.31
CA GLY A 17 -1.38 10.56 1.07
C GLY A 17 -2.80 11.00 1.41
N LYS A 18 -3.55 10.12 2.07
CA LYS A 18 -4.92 10.34 2.57
C LYS A 18 -4.94 10.68 4.06
N GLY A 19 -3.77 10.64 4.71
CA GLY A 19 -3.59 11.04 6.11
C GLY A 19 -3.97 9.93 7.08
N LEU A 20 -3.82 8.67 6.65
CA LEU A 20 -4.20 7.50 7.44
C LEU A 20 -3.30 7.35 8.67
N THR A 21 -3.83 6.71 9.70
CA THR A 21 -3.07 6.34 10.89
C THR A 21 -2.98 4.83 11.08
N ILE A 22 -1.96 4.41 11.81
CA ILE A 22 -1.81 3.05 12.33
C ILE A 22 -1.61 3.12 13.84
N LYS A 23 -1.88 2.02 14.54
CA LYS A 23 -1.50 1.89 15.95
C LYS A 23 -0.37 0.89 16.07
N VAL A 24 0.73 1.29 16.68
CA VAL A 24 1.87 0.42 16.98
C VAL A 24 1.95 0.24 18.48
N ARG A 25 1.71 -0.99 18.97
CA ARG A 25 1.73 -1.31 20.42
C ARG A 25 0.92 -0.30 21.26
N GLY A 26 -0.27 0.06 20.78
CA GLY A 26 -1.19 1.01 21.43
C GLY A 26 -0.92 2.50 21.18
N LYS A 27 0.17 2.87 20.50
CA LYS A 27 0.46 4.27 20.13
C LYS A 27 0.02 4.57 18.71
N THR A 28 -0.81 5.60 18.54
CA THR A 28 -1.27 6.05 17.23
C THR A 28 -0.18 6.84 16.52
N ILE A 29 0.12 6.49 15.27
CA ILE A 29 1.10 7.14 14.41
C ILE A 29 0.40 7.59 13.14
N ARG A 30 0.51 8.87 12.81
CA ARG A 30 0.07 9.41 11.51
C ARG A 30 1.15 9.16 10.47
N LEU A 31 0.75 8.54 9.35
CA LEU A 31 1.69 8.15 8.31
C LEU A 31 2.04 9.30 7.38
N THR A 32 3.28 9.32 6.90
CA THR A 32 3.67 10.11 5.71
C THR A 32 3.15 9.42 4.44
N PRO A 33 3.06 10.12 3.28
CA PRO A 33 2.60 9.50 2.04
C PRO A 33 3.37 8.23 1.67
N GLU A 34 4.69 8.20 1.87
CA GLU A 34 5.51 7.01 1.58
C GLU A 34 5.19 5.84 2.53
N GLN A 35 5.07 6.11 3.83
CA GLN A 35 4.72 5.07 4.81
C GLN A 35 3.29 4.55 4.59
N GLU A 36 2.37 5.45 4.22
CA GLU A 36 0.98 5.12 3.91
C GLU A 36 0.89 4.23 2.66
N GLU A 37 1.66 4.54 1.61
CA GLU A 37 1.75 3.70 0.41
C GLU A 37 2.21 2.28 0.76
N MET A 38 3.23 2.15 1.62
CA MET A 38 3.72 0.85 2.09
C MET A 38 2.66 0.09 2.88
N ALA A 39 1.96 0.76 3.80
CA ALA A 39 0.90 0.15 4.61
C ALA A 39 -0.27 -0.33 3.74
N VAL A 40 -0.69 0.47 2.76
CA VAL A 40 -1.73 0.10 1.79
C VAL A 40 -1.29 -1.08 0.93
N ALA A 41 -0.03 -1.11 0.48
CA ALA A 41 0.51 -2.23 -0.29
C ALA A 41 0.49 -3.53 0.53
N TRP A 42 0.88 -3.47 1.81
CA TRP A 42 0.81 -4.61 2.73
C TRP A 42 -0.62 -5.09 2.95
N VAL A 43 -1.55 -4.18 3.25
CA VAL A 43 -2.97 -4.51 3.48
C VAL A 43 -3.58 -5.19 2.26
N LYS A 44 -3.24 -4.77 1.04
CA LYS A 44 -3.70 -5.41 -0.20
C LYS A 44 -3.19 -6.84 -0.39
N LYS A 45 -2.18 -7.28 0.37
CA LYS A 45 -1.66 -8.65 0.37
C LYS A 45 -2.25 -9.52 1.48
N LEU A 46 -2.94 -8.95 2.46
CA LEU A 46 -3.64 -9.73 3.49
C LEU A 46 -4.66 -10.68 2.84
N GLY A 47 -4.71 -11.91 3.33
CA GLY A 47 -5.55 -12.98 2.76
C GLY A 47 -4.97 -13.63 1.49
N THR A 48 -3.74 -13.31 1.11
CA THR A 48 -2.98 -14.08 0.11
C THR A 48 -1.95 -14.97 0.80
N PRO A 49 -1.50 -16.08 0.17
CA PRO A 49 -0.46 -16.94 0.75
C PRO A 49 0.84 -16.20 1.08
N TYR A 50 1.11 -15.07 0.42
CA TYR A 50 2.27 -14.24 0.72
C TYR A 50 2.22 -13.62 2.11
N ALA A 51 1.06 -13.16 2.58
CA ALA A 51 0.96 -12.55 3.90
C ALA A 51 1.05 -13.59 5.04
N GLU A 52 0.79 -14.87 4.72
CA GLU A 52 0.94 -16.00 5.64
C GLU A 52 2.38 -16.52 5.68
N ASP A 53 3.20 -16.20 4.67
CA ASP A 53 4.62 -16.53 4.65
C ASP A 53 5.38 -15.69 5.71
N PRO A 54 5.99 -16.33 6.72
CA PRO A 54 6.67 -15.62 7.80
C PRO A 54 7.87 -14.81 7.30
N VAL A 55 8.60 -15.30 6.30
CA VAL A 55 9.75 -14.60 5.71
C VAL A 55 9.27 -13.34 4.97
N PHE A 56 8.16 -13.42 4.24
CA PHE A 56 7.57 -12.26 3.58
C PHE A 56 7.09 -11.22 4.60
N ALA A 57 6.39 -11.66 5.65
CA ALA A 57 5.93 -10.79 6.72
C ALA A 57 7.10 -10.10 7.45
N GLU A 58 8.14 -10.85 7.80
CA GLU A 58 9.36 -10.32 8.44
C GLU A 58 10.09 -9.32 7.54
N ASN A 59 10.22 -9.62 6.24
CA ASN A 59 10.86 -8.72 5.28
C ASN A 59 10.12 -7.38 5.18
N PHE A 60 8.78 -7.42 5.08
CA PHE A 60 7.98 -6.20 5.08
C PHE A 60 8.17 -5.39 6.37
N HIS A 61 8.01 -6.02 7.54
CA HIS A 61 8.08 -5.31 8.82
C HIS A 61 9.49 -4.76 9.11
N ARG A 62 10.54 -5.42 8.64
CA ARG A 62 11.91 -4.90 8.71
C ARG A 62 12.08 -3.61 7.92
N ASP A 63 11.57 -3.56 6.69
CA ASP A 63 11.69 -2.35 5.87
C ASP A 63 10.73 -1.25 6.32
N PHE A 64 9.54 -1.63 6.79
CA PHE A 64 8.59 -0.72 7.40
C PHE A 64 9.15 -0.10 8.68
N SER A 65 9.86 -0.87 9.50
CA SER A 65 10.57 -0.37 10.70
C SER A 65 11.56 0.74 10.36
N LYS A 66 12.38 0.55 9.31
CA LYS A 66 13.33 1.57 8.85
C LYS A 66 12.63 2.86 8.45
N LYS A 67 11.46 2.74 7.81
CA LYS A 67 10.68 3.89 7.32
C LYS A 67 9.91 4.60 8.42
N LEU A 68 9.43 3.88 9.43
CA LEU A 68 8.80 4.46 10.62
C LEU A 68 9.81 5.04 11.61
N GLY A 69 11.09 4.61 11.54
CA GLY A 69 12.11 4.97 12.53
C GLY A 69 11.95 4.27 13.88
N ILE A 70 11.14 3.21 13.93
CA ILE A 70 10.89 2.40 15.12
C ILE A 70 10.84 0.92 14.73
N GLU A 71 11.34 0.04 15.60
CA GLU A 71 11.26 -1.40 15.36
C GLU A 71 9.82 -1.90 15.57
N VAL A 72 9.28 -2.54 14.54
CA VAL A 72 7.98 -3.20 14.53
C VAL A 72 8.11 -4.61 13.98
N LYS A 73 7.42 -5.56 14.60
CA LYS A 73 7.35 -6.97 14.18
C LYS A 73 5.97 -7.29 13.60
N PRO A 74 5.83 -8.41 12.86
CA PRO A 74 4.51 -8.93 12.51
C PRO A 74 3.63 -9.05 13.76
N GLY A 75 2.45 -8.42 13.72
CA GLY A 75 1.51 -8.39 14.86
C GLY A 75 1.62 -7.18 15.79
N ASP A 76 2.70 -6.38 15.73
CA ASP A 76 2.84 -5.15 16.54
C ASP A 76 1.95 -4.00 16.06
N VAL A 77 1.53 -4.07 14.80
CA VAL A 77 0.87 -2.99 14.08
C VAL A 77 -0.58 -3.35 13.80
N ASP A 78 -1.47 -2.51 14.29
CA ASP A 78 -2.88 -2.52 13.97
C ASP A 78 -3.11 -1.61 12.74
N PHE A 79 -3.49 -2.26 11.63
CA PHE A 79 -3.78 -1.66 10.33
C PHE A 79 -5.28 -1.40 10.10
N SER A 80 -6.14 -1.47 11.12
CA SER A 80 -7.61 -1.41 10.94
C SER A 80 -8.11 -0.23 10.11
N GLU A 81 -7.53 0.96 10.30
CA GLU A 81 -7.92 2.14 9.51
C GLU A 81 -7.55 1.98 8.03
N VAL A 82 -6.35 1.45 7.76
CA VAL A 82 -5.85 1.21 6.40
C VAL A 82 -6.65 0.10 5.72
N ILE A 83 -7.03 -0.95 6.45
CA ILE A 83 -7.90 -2.03 5.98
C ILE A 83 -9.25 -1.46 5.51
N ARG A 84 -9.91 -0.68 6.37
CA ARG A 84 -11.17 -0.02 6.03
C ARG A 84 -11.04 0.86 4.78
N TYR A 85 -9.98 1.66 4.68
CA TYR A 85 -9.71 2.48 3.50
C TYR A 85 -9.58 1.63 2.21
N VAL A 86 -8.79 0.55 2.25
CA VAL A 86 -8.60 -0.33 1.09
C VAL A 86 -9.89 -1.03 0.69
N GLU A 87 -10.70 -1.46 1.65
CA GLU A 87 -12.01 -2.06 1.37
C GLU A 87 -12.99 -1.05 0.74
N GLU A 88 -13.05 0.18 1.25
CA GLU A 88 -13.87 1.24 0.66
C GLU A 88 -13.46 1.54 -0.78
N GLU A 89 -12.15 1.66 -1.05
CA GLU A 89 -11.63 1.87 -2.40
C GLU A 89 -11.97 0.69 -3.33
N ARG A 90 -11.90 -0.54 -2.82
CA ARG A 90 -12.31 -1.72 -3.58
C ARG A 90 -13.79 -1.67 -3.94
N ARG A 91 -14.67 -1.34 -2.98
CA ARG A 91 -16.12 -1.22 -3.20
C ARG A 91 -16.43 -0.10 -4.20
N ARG A 92 -15.79 1.06 -4.08
CA ARG A 92 -15.94 2.18 -5.01
C ARG A 92 -15.57 1.79 -6.43
N ARG A 93 -14.45 1.05 -6.59
CA ARG A 93 -14.01 0.58 -7.91
C ARG A 93 -14.96 -0.47 -8.50
N GLU A 94 -15.48 -1.35 -7.66
CA GLU A 94 -16.47 -2.35 -8.06
C GLU A 94 -17.80 -1.69 -8.48
N SER A 95 -18.20 -0.58 -7.84
CA SER A 95 -19.42 0.17 -8.18
C SER A 95 -19.31 1.05 -9.44
N LEU A 96 -18.12 1.24 -10.01
CA LEU A 96 -17.95 2.04 -11.24
C LEU A 96 -18.70 1.41 -12.42
N THR A 97 -19.48 2.23 -13.12
CA THR A 97 -20.20 1.85 -14.34
C THR A 97 -19.24 1.59 -15.50
N LYS A 98 -19.72 0.89 -16.54
CA LYS A 98 -18.93 0.62 -17.75
C LYS A 98 -18.46 1.90 -18.44
N GLU A 99 -19.26 2.97 -18.38
CA GLU A 99 -18.93 4.28 -18.98
C GLU A 99 -17.88 5.06 -18.19
N GLU A 100 -17.91 4.98 -16.86
CA GLU A 100 -16.88 5.58 -16.01
C GLU A 100 -15.54 4.83 -16.13
N ARG A 101 -15.58 3.49 -16.18
CA ARG A 101 -14.38 2.67 -16.43
C ARG A 101 -13.72 3.00 -17.76
N LYS A 102 -14.49 3.27 -18.82
CA LYS A 102 -13.96 3.64 -20.15
C LYS A 102 -13.32 5.03 -20.18
N ARG A 103 -13.70 5.94 -19.28
CA ARG A 103 -13.08 7.28 -19.15
C ARG A 103 -11.77 7.28 -18.38
N LEU A 104 -11.51 6.22 -17.61
CA LEU A 104 -10.29 6.05 -16.81
C LEU A 104 -9.22 5.18 -17.49
N ALA A 105 -9.54 4.58 -18.64
CA ALA A 105 -8.66 3.75 -19.45
C ALA A 105 -8.07 4.55 -20.62
#